data_AF-D6WI71-F1
#
_entry.id   AF-D6WI71-F1
#
_cell.length_a   1.000
_cell.length_b   1.000
_cell.length_c   1.000
_cell.angle_alpha   90.00
_cell.angle_beta   90.00
_cell.angle_gamma   90.00
#
_symmetry.space_group_name_H-M   'P 1'
#
loop_
_entity.id
_entity.type
_entity.pdbx_description
1 polymer ?
#
loop_
_entity_poly.entity_id
_entity_poly.type
_entity_poly.pdbx_seq_one_letter_code
_entity_poly.pdbx_strand_id
1 'polypeptide(L)' 'MPKKDPCKVFACRIQKCLEDNKYQESACQHAIEDLHNCCRKWTNQSFVCEGIRIDPAPRKE' A
#
# COMPACT_ATOMS: atom_id res chain seq x y z
N MET A 1 13.83 -18.66 5.56
CA MET A 1 12.70 -18.22 4.71
C MET A 1 12.66 -16.70 4.73
N PRO A 2 12.54 -16.00 3.60
CA PRO A 2 12.37 -14.55 3.62
C PRO A 2 11.11 -14.21 4.40
N LYS A 3 11.19 -13.23 5.31
CA LYS A 3 10.04 -12.78 6.08
C LYS A 3 8.96 -12.33 5.11
N LYS A 4 7.72 -12.82 5.29
CA LYS A 4 6.58 -12.38 4.48
C LYS A 4 6.43 -10.87 4.67
N ASP A 5 6.44 -10.15 3.56
CA ASP A 5 6.19 -8.72 3.56
C ASP A 5 4.74 -8.45 4.00
N PRO A 6 4.51 -7.65 5.06
CA PRO A 6 3.18 -7.46 5.64
C PRO A 6 2.24 -6.67 4.71
N CYS A 7 2.76 -5.84 3.81
CA CYS A 7 1.93 -5.00 2.93
C CYS A 7 1.79 -5.52 1.50
N LYS A 8 2.54 -6.58 1.13
CA LYS A 8 2.45 -7.23 -0.18
C LYS A 8 1.04 -7.68 -0.56
N VAL A 9 0.22 -8.10 0.41
CA VAL A 9 -1.18 -8.49 0.14
C VAL A 9 -2.00 -7.33 -0.42
N PHE A 10 -1.78 -6.11 0.07
CA PHE A 10 -2.50 -4.91 -0.37
C PHE A 10 -2.01 -4.46 -1.75
N ALA A 11 -0.71 -4.54 -2.03
CA ALA A 11 -0.19 -4.29 -3.37
C ALA A 11 -0.77 -5.26 -4.41
N CYS A 12 -0.83 -6.56 -4.11
CA CYS A 12 -1.48 -7.52 -5.01
C CYS A 12 -2.97 -7.22 -5.21
N ARG A 13 -3.67 -6.73 -4.17
CA ARG A 13 -5.07 -6.30 -4.29
C ARG A 13 -5.24 -5.11 -5.24
N ILE A 14 -4.32 -4.13 -5.20
CA ILE A 14 -4.33 -3.00 -6.15
C ILE A 14 -4.15 -3.51 -7.58
N GLN A 15 -3.16 -4.38 -7.82
CA GLN A 15 -2.92 -4.94 -9.15
C GLN A 15 -4.18 -5.64 -9.69
N LYS A 16 -4.78 -6.51 -8.87
CA LYS A 16 -6.03 -7.19 -9.25
C LYS A 16 -7.19 -6.22 -9.50
N CYS A 17 -7.33 -5.20 -8.67
CA CYS A 17 -8.35 -4.18 -8.85
C CYS A 17 -8.17 -3.44 -10.18
N LEU A 18 -6.93 -3.07 -10.52
CA LEU A 18 -6.62 -2.41 -11.78
C LEU A 18 -6.96 -3.31 -12.96
N GLU A 19 -6.59 -4.58 -12.93
CA GLU A 19 -6.94 -5.54 -13.99
C GLU A 19 -8.46 -5.63 -14.20
N ASP A 20 -9.24 -5.70 -13.11
CA ASP A 20 -10.70 -5.81 -13.15
C ASP A 20 -11.38 -4.50 -13.62
N ASN A 21 -10.81 -3.35 -13.25
CA ASN A 21 -11.34 -2.02 -13.54
C ASN A 21 -10.68 -1.35 -14.76
N LYS A 22 -10.07 -2.12 -15.66
CA LYS A 22 -9.41 -1.60 -16.89
C LYS A 22 -8.39 -0.50 -16.59
N TYR A 23 -7.60 -0.69 -15.53
CA TYR A 23 -6.56 0.21 -15.04
C TYR A 23 -7.08 1.58 -14.59
N GLN A 24 -8.36 1.70 -14.26
CA GLN A 24 -8.90 2.92 -13.67
C GLN A 24 -8.52 3.02 -12.19
N GLU A 25 -7.42 3.72 -11.88
CA GLU A 25 -6.95 3.94 -10.51
C GLU A 25 -8.01 4.56 -9.59
N SER A 26 -8.91 5.39 -10.14
CA SER A 26 -10.01 6.01 -9.39
C SER A 26 -10.97 4.97 -8.78
N ALA A 27 -11.19 3.83 -9.45
CA ALA A 27 -12.01 2.74 -8.93
C ALA A 27 -11.30 1.95 -7.81
N CYS A 28 -9.97 2.05 -7.76
CA CYS A 28 -9.11 1.30 -6.85
C CYS A 28 -8.60 2.12 -5.66
N GLN A 29 -9.10 3.35 -5.46
CA GLN A 29 -8.71 4.23 -4.36
C GLN A 29 -8.75 3.51 -3.01
N HIS A 30 -9.79 2.73 -2.74
CA HIS A 30 -9.92 1.98 -1.50
C HIS A 30 -8.75 0.99 -1.26
N ALA A 31 -8.29 0.31 -2.31
CA ALA A 31 -7.17 -0.63 -2.21
C ALA A 31 -5.82 0.11 -2.05
N ILE A 32 -5.69 1.31 -2.62
CA ILE A 32 -4.54 2.18 -2.46
C ILE A 32 -4.48 2.74 -1.04
N GLU A 33 -5.61 3.16 -0.48
CA GLU A 33 -5.74 3.61 0.91
C GLU A 33 -5.39 2.49 1.90
N ASP A 34 -5.84 1.26 1.66
CA ASP A 34 -5.45 0.07 2.42
C ASP A 34 -3.92 -0.10 2.45
N LEU A 35 -3.26 0.02 1.30
CA LEU A 35 -1.80 -0.06 1.21
C LEU A 35 -1.12 1.10 1.95
N HIS A 36 -1.62 2.33 1.82
CA HIS A 36 -1.13 3.49 2.56
C HIS A 36 -1.23 3.26 4.07
N ASN A 37 -2.35 2.74 4.56
CA ASN A 37 -2.55 2.45 5.98
C ASN A 37 -1.62 1.33 6.47
N CYS A 38 -1.40 0.30 5.64
CA CYS A 38 -0.41 -0.72 5.95
C CYS A 38 1.00 -0.12 6.04
N CYS A 39 1.36 0.70 5.06
CA CYS A 39 2.65 1.33 5.01
C CYS A 39 2.88 2.28 6.18
N ARG A 40 1.89 3.05 6.63
CA ARG A 40 1.99 3.86 7.87
C ARG A 40 2.41 3.06 9.10
N LYS A 41 2.03 1.78 9.18
CA LYS A 41 2.33 0.88 10.30
C LYS A 41 3.65 0.11 10.11
N TRP A 42 4.00 -0.22 8.87
CA TRP A 42 5.10 -1.13 8.55
C TRP A 42 6.15 -0.52 7.61
N THR A 43 6.30 0.81 7.55
CA THR A 43 7.21 1.53 6.64
C THR A 43 8.60 0.91 6.55
N ASN A 44 9.20 0.57 7.68
CA ASN A 44 10.57 0.04 7.76
C ASN A 44 10.66 -1.49 7.64
N GLN A 45 9.53 -2.18 7.50
CA GLN A 45 9.44 -3.64 7.50
C GLN A 45 8.84 -4.22 6.21
N SER A 46 8.26 -3.37 5.36
CA SER A 46 7.72 -3.75 4.07
C SER A 46 8.51 -3.10 2.94
N PHE A 47 9.05 -3.93 2.07
CA PHE A 47 9.71 -3.50 0.83
C PHE A 47 8.72 -2.85 -0.14
N VAL A 48 7.44 -3.22 -0.10
CA VAL A 48 6.39 -2.59 -0.92
C VAL A 48 6.20 -1.12 -0.60
N CYS A 49 6.47 -0.74 0.65
CA CYS A 49 6.37 0.64 1.10
C CYS A 49 7.61 1.47 0.73
N GLU A 50 8.67 0.84 0.24
CA GLU A 50 9.86 1.50 -0.27
C GLU A 50 9.49 2.29 -1.53
N GLY A 51 9.50 3.62 -1.43
CA GLY A 51 9.11 4.52 -2.53
C GLY A 51 7.65 4.99 -2.51
N ILE A 52 6.82 4.53 -1.57
CA ILE A 52 5.49 5.09 -1.34
C ILE A 52 5.63 6.38 -0.53
N ARG A 53 5.13 7.51 -1.04
CA ARG A 53 5.02 8.75 -0.27
C ARG A 53 3.88 8.63 0.72
N ILE A 54 4.18 8.05 1.86
CA ILE A 54 3.31 8.06 3.01
C ILE A 54 3.62 9.38 3.72
N ASP A 55 2.71 10.37 3.62
CA ASP A 55 2.84 11.55 4.47
C ASP A 55 2.88 11.03 5.92
N PRO A 56 3.96 11.31 6.68
CA PRO A 56 4.01 10.92 8.08
C PRO A 56 2.77 11.54 8.71
N ALA A 57 2.02 10.73 9.47
CA ALA A 57 0.95 11.26 10.31
C ALA A 57 1.46 12.54 11.00
N PRO A 58 0.66 13.62 11.07
CA PRO A 58 1.13 14.93 11.51
C PRO A 58 1.95 14.74 12.79
N ARG A 59 3.24 15.13 12.74
CA ARG A 59 4.06 15.22 13.95
C ARG A 59 3.26 16.10 14.89
N LYS A 60 2.79 15.52 15.99
CA LYS A 60 2.40 16.32 17.14
C LYS A 60 3.71 16.91 17.65
N GLU A 61 4.00 18.15 17.25
CA GLU A 61 4.93 19.03 17.96
C GLU A 61 4.44 19.24 19.40
#